data_AF-A0A8H3ZML1-F1
#
_entry.id   AF-A0A8H3ZML1-F1
#
_cell.length_a   1.000
_cell.length_b   1.000
_cell.length_c   1.000
_cell.angle_alpha   90.00
_cell.angle_beta   90.00
_cell.angle_gamma   90.00
#
_symmetry.space_group_name_H-M   'P 1'
#
loop_
_entity.id
_entity.type
_entity.pdbx_description
1 polymer ?
#
loop_
_entity_poly.entity_id
_entity_poly.type
_entity_poly.pdbx_seq_one_letter_code
_entity_poly.pdbx_strand_id
1 'polypeptide(L)'
;MSAIKFEGWLGLGPDSAKGKMEWGSFEPKAWTENDIDIQISHCGICGSDLHTLRSGWGKTDYLSNSDMPLQQYLSLLKWGGSFVQVGSPDGGKLPEISAFTLIMNNIQVGGSNIGSVSQIQEMLEFAVRQNVKPWIQTRSMNDANQAIVDMEDGKARYRYVLVNERHFGVSVA
;
A
#
# COMPACT_ATOMS: atom_id res chain seq x y z
N MET A 1 24.60 -3.03 -26.40
CA MET A 1 23.34 -2.60 -25.73
C MET A 1 23.71 -1.46 -24.81
N SER A 2 23.07 -0.29 -24.93
CA SER A 2 23.30 0.80 -23.98
C SER A 2 22.90 0.34 -22.58
N ALA A 3 23.75 0.59 -21.58
CA ALA A 3 23.41 0.28 -20.19
C ALA A 3 22.08 0.99 -19.84
N ILE A 4 21.06 0.21 -19.50
CA ILE A 4 19.76 0.74 -19.09
C ILE A 4 19.98 1.52 -17.78
N LYS A 5 19.70 2.82 -17.81
CA LYS A 5 19.72 3.66 -16.61
C LYS A 5 18.34 3.65 -15.99
N PHE A 6 18.24 3.22 -14.75
CA PHE A 6 17.01 3.28 -13.99
C PHE A 6 16.97 4.61 -13.23
N GLU A 7 15.87 5.34 -13.40
CA GLU A 7 15.66 6.65 -12.78
C GLU A 7 14.31 6.67 -12.07
N GLY A 8 14.23 7.41 -10.97
CA GLY A 8 12.98 7.60 -10.25
C GLY A 8 13.16 8.41 -8.97
N TRP A 9 12.08 8.48 -8.21
CA TRP A 9 12.08 9.07 -6.87
C TRP A 9 12.75 8.13 -5.86
N LEU A 10 13.74 8.65 -5.15
CA LEU A 10 14.54 7.93 -4.17
C LEU A 10 14.26 8.47 -2.77
N GLY A 11 13.90 7.58 -1.84
CA GLY A 11 13.80 7.90 -0.41
C GLY A 11 15.14 7.67 0.28
N LEU A 12 15.95 8.72 0.42
CA LEU A 12 17.33 8.63 0.94
C LEU A 12 17.44 8.87 2.45
N GLY A 13 16.33 9.22 3.11
CA GLY A 13 16.33 9.49 4.55
C GLY A 13 14.94 9.47 5.18
N PRO A 14 14.86 9.60 6.53
CA PRO A 14 13.61 9.48 7.27
C PRO A 14 12.60 10.60 6.97
N ASP A 15 13.06 11.74 6.44
CA ASP A 15 12.18 12.83 6.02
C ASP A 15 11.59 12.63 4.61
N SER A 16 11.91 11.54 3.91
CA SER A 16 11.43 11.29 2.54
C SER A 16 9.90 11.26 2.48
N ALA A 17 9.26 10.69 3.51
CA ALA A 17 7.80 10.66 3.65
C ALA A 17 7.16 12.06 3.76
N LYS A 18 7.94 13.11 4.06
CA LYS A 18 7.49 14.51 4.14
C LYS A 18 7.67 15.26 2.81
N GLY A 19 7.61 14.53 1.69
CA GLY A 19 7.80 15.09 0.35
C GLY A 19 9.23 15.49 0.04
N LYS A 20 10.21 14.81 0.65
CA LYS A 20 11.65 15.05 0.41
C LYS A 20 12.34 13.89 -0.32
N MET A 21 11.61 13.10 -1.11
CA MET A 21 12.26 12.17 -2.04
C MET A 21 13.02 12.96 -3.10
N GLU A 22 14.11 12.41 -3.58
CA GLU A 22 14.96 13.04 -4.58
C GLU A 22 14.88 12.29 -5.90
N TRP A 23 14.80 12.99 -7.02
CA TRP A 23 14.91 12.34 -8.33
C TRP A 23 16.36 11.95 -8.58
N GLY A 24 16.61 10.68 -8.87
CA GLY A 24 17.97 10.19 -9.10
C GLY A 24 18.00 8.90 -9.92
N SER A 25 19.21 8.47 -10.24
CA SER A 25 19.46 7.19 -10.88
C SER A 25 19.82 6.13 -9.84
N PHE A 26 19.42 4.88 -10.07
CA PHE A 26 19.91 3.73 -9.30
C PHE A 26 20.48 2.67 -10.23
N GLU A 27 21.50 1.96 -9.76
CA GLU A 27 22.06 0.81 -10.45
C GLU A 27 21.34 -0.45 -9.94
N PRO A 28 20.62 -1.19 -10.81
CA PRO A 28 19.99 -2.44 -10.41
C PRO A 28 21.05 -3.50 -10.14
N LYS A 29 20.64 -4.62 -9.52
CA LYS A 29 21.49 -5.81 -9.43
C LYS A 29 21.96 -6.27 -10.81
N ALA A 30 23.03 -7.05 -10.85
CA ALA A 30 23.44 -7.75 -12.06
C ALA A 30 22.28 -8.63 -12.58
N TRP A 31 22.00 -8.49 -13.88
CA TRP A 31 20.91 -9.22 -14.53
C TRP A 31 21.25 -10.71 -14.63
N THR A 32 20.22 -11.53 -14.45
CA THR A 32 20.23 -12.97 -14.56
C THR A 32 19.21 -13.40 -15.61
N GLU A 33 19.28 -14.64 -16.07
CA GLU A 33 18.37 -15.20 -17.09
C GLU A 33 16.89 -15.21 -16.66
N ASN A 34 16.61 -15.08 -15.36
CA ASN A 34 15.26 -15.09 -14.80
C ASN A 34 14.70 -13.69 -14.54
N ASP A 35 15.46 -12.63 -14.85
CA ASP A 35 15.00 -11.27 -14.67
C ASP A 35 14.15 -10.81 -15.86
N ILE A 36 13.06 -10.10 -15.55
CA ILE A 36 12.17 -9.48 -16.54
C ILE A 36 12.16 -7.97 -16.33
N ASP A 37 12.16 -7.23 -17.44
CA ASP A 37 11.93 -5.79 -17.43
C ASP A 37 10.45 -5.51 -17.74
N ILE A 38 9.82 -4.66 -16.94
CA ILE A 38 8.41 -4.30 -17.08
C ILE A 38 8.32 -2.79 -17.17
N GLN A 39 7.82 -2.31 -18.31
CA GLN A 39 7.52 -0.90 -18.47
C GLN A 39 6.36 -0.49 -17.56
N ILE A 40 6.59 0.54 -16.73
CA ILE A 40 5.60 1.06 -15.79
C ILE A 40 4.92 2.29 -16.38
N SER A 41 3.67 2.14 -16.82
CA SER A 41 2.82 3.26 -17.24
C SER A 41 2.08 3.91 -16.06
N HIS A 42 1.78 3.13 -15.02
CA HIS A 42 1.03 3.59 -13.84
C HIS A 42 1.54 2.92 -12.57
N CYS A 43 1.53 3.64 -11.45
CA CYS A 43 1.87 3.09 -10.13
C CYS A 43 0.90 3.63 -9.07
N GLY A 44 0.23 2.74 -8.32
CA GLY A 44 -0.71 3.15 -7.28
C GLY A 44 -0.02 3.31 -5.93
N ILE A 45 -0.18 4.46 -5.27
CA ILE A 45 0.42 4.71 -3.95
C ILE A 45 -0.30 3.93 -2.87
N CYS A 46 0.44 3.16 -2.08
CA CYS A 46 -0.04 2.33 -1.00
C CYS A 46 0.38 2.86 0.38
N GLY A 47 -0.34 2.50 1.43
CA GLY A 47 0.09 2.79 2.81
C GLY A 47 1.46 2.18 3.12
N SER A 48 1.80 1.04 2.51
CA SER A 48 3.13 0.41 2.63
C SER A 48 4.28 1.27 2.15
N ASP A 49 4.04 2.18 1.21
CA ASP A 49 5.07 3.10 0.72
C ASP A 49 5.43 4.10 1.82
N LEU A 50 4.42 4.63 2.51
CA LEU A 50 4.58 5.50 3.68
C LEU A 50 5.31 4.79 4.82
N HIS A 51 4.89 3.56 5.15
CA HIS A 51 5.57 2.73 6.16
C HIS A 51 7.03 2.48 5.80
N THR A 52 7.33 2.19 4.53
CA THR A 52 8.70 1.97 4.05
C THR A 52 9.53 3.26 4.15
N LEU A 53 9.01 4.39 3.67
CA LEU A 53 9.71 5.68 3.68
C LEU A 53 10.02 6.19 5.10
N ARG A 54 9.22 5.79 6.10
CA ARG A 54 9.44 6.14 7.52
C ARG A 54 10.10 5.05 8.36
N SER A 55 10.47 3.91 7.76
CA SER A 55 10.97 2.74 8.47
C SER A 55 10.01 2.18 9.55
N GLY A 56 8.69 2.29 9.32
CA GLY A 56 7.64 1.96 10.30
C GLY A 56 7.49 0.46 10.63
N TRP A 57 8.10 -0.44 9.84
CA TRP A 57 8.12 -1.89 10.06
C TRP A 57 9.51 -2.42 10.48
N GLY A 58 10.45 -1.53 10.82
CA GLY A 58 11.81 -1.82 11.32
C GLY A 58 12.16 -0.99 12.57
N LYS A 59 13.38 -1.13 13.12
CA LYS A 59 13.73 -0.65 14.47
C LYS A 59 13.66 0.89 14.60
N THR A 60 12.53 1.41 15.10
CA THR A 60 12.41 2.79 15.58
C THR A 60 11.31 2.97 16.65
N ASP A 61 11.61 3.80 17.66
CA ASP A 61 10.83 4.15 18.86
C ASP A 61 9.78 5.27 18.63
N TYR A 62 9.00 5.23 17.55
CA TYR A 62 7.96 6.25 17.31
C TYR A 62 6.54 5.69 17.30
N LEU A 63 5.64 6.54 17.78
CA LEU A 63 4.25 6.25 18.16
C LEU A 63 3.50 5.60 17.02
N SER A 64 3.01 4.39 17.27
CA SER A 64 1.99 3.79 16.44
C SER A 64 0.69 4.56 16.59
N ASN A 65 -0.03 4.76 15.49
CA ASN A 65 -1.45 5.10 15.52
C ASN A 65 -2.24 3.90 16.10
N SER A 66 -2.06 3.71 17.40
CA SER A 66 -2.71 2.74 18.27
C SER A 66 -4.12 3.19 18.68
N ASP A 67 -4.58 4.33 18.14
CA ASP A 67 -5.86 4.95 18.45
C ASP A 67 -7.06 4.31 17.72
N MET A 68 -6.87 3.18 17.02
CA MET A 68 -7.99 2.44 16.44
C MET A 68 -8.92 1.96 17.59
N PRO A 69 -10.20 2.35 17.63
CA PRO A 69 -11.12 1.91 18.67
C PRO A 69 -11.59 0.46 18.43
N LEU A 70 -10.67 -0.51 18.50
CA LEU A 70 -10.90 -1.91 18.13
C LEU A 70 -12.10 -2.51 18.88
N GLN A 71 -12.26 -2.21 20.16
CA GLN A 71 -13.38 -2.71 20.98
C GLN A 71 -14.74 -2.26 20.44
N GLN A 72 -14.82 -1.03 19.93
CA GLN A 72 -16.04 -0.52 19.34
C GLN A 72 -16.35 -1.29 18.05
N TYR A 73 -15.36 -1.54 17.20
CA TYR A 73 -15.53 -2.37 16.00
C TYR A 73 -15.98 -3.80 16.34
N LEU A 74 -15.36 -4.43 17.34
CA LEU A 74 -15.75 -5.78 17.77
C LEU A 74 -17.19 -5.81 18.32
N SER A 75 -17.63 -4.76 19.02
CA SER A 75 -19.00 -4.66 19.53
C SER A 75 -20.07 -4.55 18.44
N LEU A 76 -19.70 -4.11 17.23
CA LEU A 76 -20.60 -4.04 16.08
C LEU A 76 -20.81 -5.41 15.40
N LEU A 77 -20.01 -6.41 15.74
CA LEU A 77 -20.18 -7.74 15.17
C LEU A 77 -21.44 -8.41 15.74
N LYS A 78 -22.22 -9.00 14.82
CA LYS A 78 -23.27 -9.95 15.18
C LYS A 78 -22.68 -11.15 15.93
N TRP A 79 -23.53 -11.87 16.65
CA TRP A 79 -23.14 -13.15 17.28
C TRP A 79 -22.50 -14.10 16.26
N GLY A 80 -21.34 -14.66 16.58
CA GLY A 80 -20.56 -15.51 15.68
C GLY A 80 -19.81 -14.76 14.57
N GLY A 81 -19.73 -13.43 14.63
CA GLY A 81 -19.08 -12.61 13.61
C GLY A 81 -17.55 -12.69 13.61
N SER A 82 -16.94 -12.35 12.49
CA SER A 82 -15.48 -12.34 12.32
C SER A 82 -14.97 -10.93 12.01
N PHE A 83 -13.92 -10.53 12.70
CA PHE A 83 -13.11 -9.35 12.38
C PHE A 83 -11.84 -9.80 11.66
N VAL A 84 -11.56 -9.23 10.48
CA VAL A 84 -10.36 -9.55 9.68
C VAL A 84 -9.45 -8.33 9.63
N GLN A 85 -8.31 -8.41 10.31
CA GLN A 85 -7.28 -7.39 10.27
C GLN A 85 -6.50 -7.47 8.96
N VAL A 86 -6.55 -6.39 8.17
CA VAL A 86 -5.76 -6.22 6.94
C VAL A 86 -4.79 -5.04 7.02
N GLY A 87 -5.05 -4.07 7.89
CA GLY A 87 -4.18 -2.92 8.10
C GLY A 87 -2.94 -3.30 8.92
N SER A 88 -1.81 -2.64 8.66
CA SER A 88 -0.57 -2.83 9.42
C SER A 88 -0.21 -1.53 10.12
N PRO A 89 -0.65 -1.31 11.38
CA PRO A 89 -0.27 -0.11 12.11
C PRO A 89 1.25 -0.08 12.33
N ASP A 90 1.83 1.12 12.43
CA ASP A 90 3.24 1.23 12.84
C ASP A 90 3.45 0.55 14.19
N GLY A 91 4.67 0.11 14.48
CA GLY A 91 4.97 -0.62 15.71
C GLY A 91 4.34 -2.03 15.81
N GLY A 92 3.51 -2.43 14.83
CA GLY A 92 3.04 -3.81 14.65
C GLY A 92 2.11 -4.34 15.75
N LYS A 93 1.55 -3.46 16.58
CA LYS A 93 0.66 -3.85 17.69
C LYS A 93 -0.78 -3.47 17.39
N LEU A 94 -1.70 -4.40 17.68
CA LEU A 94 -3.12 -4.09 17.78
C LEU A 94 -3.46 -3.58 19.19
N PRO A 95 -4.51 -2.76 19.33
CA PRO A 95 -5.09 -2.42 20.63
C PRO A 95 -5.47 -3.68 21.41
N GLU A 96 -5.50 -3.56 22.74
CA GLU A 96 -5.89 -4.66 23.63
C GLU A 96 -7.29 -5.17 23.30
N ILE A 97 -7.54 -6.48 23.45
CA ILE A 97 -8.85 -7.09 23.21
C ILE A 97 -9.41 -7.65 24.50
N SER A 98 -10.62 -7.20 24.88
CA SER A 98 -11.34 -7.77 26.02
C SER A 98 -11.78 -9.21 25.76
N ALA A 99 -11.36 -10.13 26.63
CA ALA A 99 -11.78 -11.53 26.57
C ALA A 99 -13.32 -11.67 26.67
N PHE A 100 -13.97 -10.80 27.44
CA PHE A 100 -15.43 -10.83 27.59
C PHE A 100 -16.15 -10.50 26.28
N THR A 101 -15.63 -9.53 25.50
CA THR A 101 -16.16 -9.20 24.17
C THR A 101 -16.09 -10.40 23.23
N LEU A 102 -14.99 -11.16 23.27
CA LEU A 102 -14.84 -12.37 22.45
C LEU A 102 -15.83 -13.48 22.86
N ILE A 103 -15.92 -13.76 24.15
CA ILE A 103 -16.70 -14.89 24.68
C ILE A 103 -18.22 -14.64 24.56
N MET A 104 -18.70 -13.45 24.93
CA MET A 104 -20.14 -13.17 24.98
C MET A 104 -20.80 -13.22 23.59
N ASN A 105 -20.11 -12.73 22.56
CA ASN A 105 -20.64 -12.68 21.20
C ASN A 105 -20.05 -13.78 20.29
N ASN A 106 -19.28 -14.72 20.84
CA ASN A 106 -18.61 -15.78 20.07
C ASN A 106 -17.84 -15.23 18.85
N ILE A 107 -17.07 -14.15 19.07
CA ILE A 107 -16.39 -13.41 18.00
C ILE A 107 -15.06 -14.08 17.63
N GLN A 108 -14.75 -14.06 16.34
CA GLN A 108 -13.46 -14.47 15.79
C GLN A 108 -12.63 -13.26 15.35
N VAL A 109 -11.32 -13.30 15.60
CA VAL A 109 -10.35 -12.29 15.14
C VAL A 109 -9.26 -13.01 14.35
N GLY A 110 -9.08 -12.62 13.09
CA GLY A 110 -8.06 -13.19 12.21
C GLY A 110 -7.34 -12.11 11.41
N GLY A 111 -6.24 -12.49 10.77
CA GLY A 111 -5.51 -11.63 9.82
C GLY A 111 -5.61 -12.16 8.40
N SER A 112 -5.49 -11.28 7.42
CA SER A 112 -5.33 -11.65 6.01
C SER A 112 -4.36 -10.69 5.36
N ASN A 113 -3.40 -11.23 4.62
CA ASN A 113 -2.42 -10.44 3.90
C ASN A 113 -2.30 -10.95 2.46
N ILE A 114 -2.87 -10.18 1.52
CA ILE A 114 -2.87 -10.51 0.09
C ILE A 114 -3.51 -11.89 -0.19
N GLY A 115 -3.64 -12.26 -1.46
CA GLY A 115 -4.11 -13.58 -1.91
C GLY A 115 -3.04 -14.31 -2.72
N SER A 116 -3.24 -15.62 -2.95
CA SER A 116 -2.44 -16.37 -3.92
C SER A 116 -2.64 -15.82 -5.34
N VAL A 117 -1.72 -16.14 -6.25
CA VAL A 117 -1.84 -15.76 -7.67
C VAL A 117 -3.18 -16.20 -8.28
N SER A 118 -3.63 -17.43 -7.96
CA SER A 118 -4.92 -17.94 -8.43
C SER A 118 -6.11 -17.17 -7.87
N GLN A 119 -6.09 -16.81 -6.58
CA GLN A 119 -7.13 -16.00 -5.95
C GLN A 119 -7.17 -14.57 -6.51
N ILE A 120 -6.01 -13.98 -6.77
CA ILE A 120 -5.90 -12.66 -7.39
C ILE A 120 -6.51 -12.70 -8.80
N GLN A 121 -6.19 -13.74 -9.59
CA GLN A 121 -6.78 -13.91 -10.92
C GLN A 121 -8.30 -14.02 -10.85
N GLU A 122 -8.83 -14.88 -9.98
CA GLU A 122 -10.28 -15.02 -9.78
C GLU A 122 -10.94 -13.70 -9.37
N MET A 123 -10.32 -12.94 -8.46
CA MET A 123 -10.81 -11.64 -8.03
C MET A 123 -10.83 -10.63 -9.17
N LEU A 124 -9.78 -10.57 -10.01
CA LEU A 124 -9.73 -9.69 -11.18
C LEU A 124 -10.79 -10.07 -12.21
N GLU A 125 -10.96 -11.36 -12.49
CA GLU A 125 -12.02 -11.87 -13.38
C GLU A 125 -13.41 -11.49 -12.85
N PHE A 126 -13.64 -11.63 -11.55
CA PHE A 126 -14.89 -11.21 -10.90
C PHE A 126 -15.10 -9.70 -11.01
N ALA A 127 -14.07 -8.89 -10.75
CA ALA A 127 -14.15 -7.42 -10.85
C ALA A 127 -14.53 -6.96 -12.26
N VAL A 128 -13.94 -7.57 -13.30
CA VAL A 128 -14.32 -7.32 -14.70
C VAL A 128 -15.77 -7.71 -14.94
N ARG A 129 -16.16 -8.94 -14.56
CA ARG A 129 -17.52 -9.46 -14.74
C ARG A 129 -18.60 -8.62 -14.08
N GLN A 130 -18.32 -8.06 -12.92
CA GLN A 130 -19.27 -7.27 -12.13
C GLN A 130 -19.08 -5.76 -12.29
N ASN A 131 -18.17 -5.34 -13.18
CA ASN A 131 -17.83 -3.93 -13.41
C ASN A 131 -17.48 -3.19 -12.10
N VAL A 132 -16.76 -3.87 -11.21
CA VAL A 132 -16.24 -3.27 -9.98
C VAL A 132 -14.99 -2.47 -10.34
N LYS A 133 -15.03 -1.16 -10.08
CA LYS A 133 -13.93 -0.25 -10.41
C LYS A 133 -13.50 0.52 -9.16
N PRO A 134 -12.18 0.69 -8.94
CA PRO A 134 -11.71 1.57 -7.89
C PRO A 134 -12.00 3.03 -8.22
N TRP A 135 -12.27 3.82 -7.19
CA TRP A 135 -12.28 5.28 -7.31
C TRP A 135 -10.85 5.81 -7.22
N ILE A 136 -10.33 6.20 -8.38
CA ILE A 136 -8.96 6.67 -8.54
C ILE A 136 -8.88 8.17 -8.76
N GLN A 137 -7.77 8.74 -8.31
CA GLN A 137 -7.32 10.07 -8.64
C GLN A 137 -5.94 9.93 -9.29
N THR A 138 -5.86 10.23 -10.59
CA THR A 138 -4.59 10.23 -11.28
C THR A 138 -3.75 11.45 -10.89
N ARG A 139 -2.46 11.25 -10.74
CA ARG A 139 -1.46 12.27 -10.44
C ARG A 139 -0.26 12.08 -11.37
N SER A 140 0.46 13.15 -11.68
CA SER A 140 1.72 13.00 -12.41
C SER A 140 2.72 12.21 -11.58
N MET A 141 3.51 11.33 -12.20
CA MET A 141 4.63 10.70 -11.51
C MET A 141 5.69 11.72 -11.07
N ASN A 142 5.76 12.90 -11.71
CA ASN A 142 6.62 14.00 -11.26
C ASN A 142 6.12 14.64 -9.95
N ASP A 143 4.85 14.43 -9.59
CA ASP A 143 4.25 14.97 -8.36
C ASP A 143 4.26 13.94 -7.21
N ALA A 144 5.03 12.86 -7.33
CA ALA A 144 5.02 11.76 -6.35
C ALA A 144 5.26 12.24 -4.91
N ASN A 145 6.18 13.19 -4.71
CA ASN A 145 6.44 13.80 -3.40
C ASN A 145 5.18 14.42 -2.78
N GLN A 146 4.45 15.22 -3.54
CA GLN A 146 3.23 15.85 -3.04
C GLN A 146 2.11 14.83 -2.85
N ALA A 147 2.02 13.82 -3.72
CA ALA A 147 1.01 12.76 -3.62
C ALA A 147 1.19 11.91 -2.34
N ILE A 148 2.44 11.67 -1.91
CA ILE A 148 2.77 11.03 -0.62
C ILE A 148 2.28 11.89 0.56
N VAL A 149 2.60 13.18 0.57
CA VAL A 149 2.17 14.11 1.64
C VAL A 149 0.65 14.20 1.70
N ASP A 150 -0.02 14.35 0.56
CA ASP A 150 -1.47 14.43 0.50
C ASP A 150 -2.15 13.13 0.93
N MET A 151 -1.51 11.97 0.71
CA MET A 151 -2.03 10.69 1.17
C MET A 151 -1.93 10.56 2.70
N GLU A 152 -0.80 10.96 3.30
CA GLU A 152 -0.62 10.99 4.75
C GLU A 152 -1.61 11.96 5.41
N ASP A 153 -1.86 13.12 4.80
CA ASP A 153 -2.85 14.11 5.23
C ASP A 153 -4.31 13.63 5.04
N GLY A 154 -4.52 12.41 4.53
CA GLY A 154 -5.84 11.84 4.31
C GLY A 154 -6.67 12.57 3.26
N LYS A 155 -6.03 13.26 2.29
CA LYS A 155 -6.72 13.98 1.20
C LYS A 155 -7.11 13.08 0.03
N ALA A 156 -6.55 11.87 -0.05
CA ALA A 156 -6.90 10.90 -1.09
C ALA A 156 -8.38 10.48 -1.00
N ARG A 157 -9.06 10.44 -2.15
CA ARG A 157 -10.45 10.00 -2.34
C ARG A 157 -10.54 9.17 -3.62
N TYR A 158 -10.20 7.88 -3.62
CA TYR A 158 -9.80 7.01 -2.50
C TYR A 158 -8.41 6.38 -2.71
N ARG A 159 -7.93 6.34 -3.97
CA ARG A 159 -6.61 5.82 -4.34
C ARG A 159 -5.91 6.80 -5.28
N TYR A 160 -4.69 7.22 -4.94
CA TYR A 160 -3.82 7.90 -5.90
C TYR A 160 -3.14 6.90 -6.83
N VAL A 161 -3.15 7.23 -8.12
CA VAL A 161 -2.44 6.50 -9.18
C VAL A 161 -1.53 7.46 -9.90
N LEU A 162 -0.23 7.28 -9.74
CA LEU A 162 0.80 8.00 -10.48
C LEU A 162 0.80 7.54 -11.94
N VAL A 163 0.74 8.49 -12.86
CA VAL A 163 0.83 8.26 -14.30
C VAL A 163 2.26 8.59 -14.73
N ASN A 164 2.93 7.64 -15.37
CA ASN A 164 4.21 7.89 -16.01
C ASN A 164 3.98 8.41 -17.42
N GLU A 165 4.04 9.72 -17.61
CA GLU A 165 3.73 10.35 -18.90
C GLU A 165 4.70 9.94 -20.01
N ARG A 166 5.91 9.47 -19.66
CA ARG A 166 6.89 8.96 -20.65
C ARG A 166 6.39 7.69 -21.34
N HIS A 167 5.50 6.93 -20.70
CA HIS A 167 5.01 5.64 -21.17
C HIS A 167 3.48 5.57 -21.28
N PHE A 168 2.78 6.66 -20.96
CA PHE A 168 1.34 6.76 -21.11
C PHE A 168 0.96 7.00 -22.58
N GLY A 169 0.04 6.18 -23.11
CA GLY A 169 -0.41 6.30 -24.50
C GLY A 169 0.56 5.73 -25.55
N VAL A 170 1.66 5.11 -25.12
CA VAL A 170 2.54 4.34 -26.01
C VAL A 170 1.86 3.01 -26.28
N SER A 171 1.45 2.79 -27.54
CA SER A 171 1.00 1.48 -28.01
C SER A 171 2.15 0.49 -27.79
N VAL A 172 1.95 -0.50 -26.91
CA VAL A 172 2.83 -1.65 -26.82
C VAL A 172 2.59 -2.46 -28.10
N ALA A 173 3.45 -2.25 -29.09
CA ALA A 173 3.47 -3.02 -30.34
C ALA A 173 4.05 -4.41 -30.09
#